data_AF-A0A959QR45-F1
#
_entry.id   AF-A0A959QR45-F1
#
_cell.length_a   1.000
_cell.length_b   1.000
_cell.length_c   1.000
_cell.angle_alpha   90.00
_cell.angle_beta   90.00
_cell.angle_gamma   90.00
#
_symmetry.space_group_name_H-M   'P 1'
#
loop_
_entity.id
_entity.type
_entity.pdbx_description
1 polymer ?
#
loop_
_entity_poly.entity_id
_entity_poly.type
_entity_poly.pdbx_seq_one_letter_code
_entity_poly.pdbx_strand_id
1 'polypeptide(L)'
;MRTDVYDYTGGIKDNTPYYINYMYYEYYFNVGVNNVPQVNVVSVYPNPASNNVYIVMNDIQEGVITLTNMAGQVVRTISAVGNQKVSLDITGLATGNYILSVQSKGMTDARQMLTIQ
;
A
#
# COMPACT_ATOMS: atom_id res chain seq x y z
N MET A 1 7.93 44.61 -0.80
CA MET A 1 8.88 44.91 0.29
C MET A 1 10.23 45.12 -0.38
N ARG A 2 10.89 46.27 -0.20
CA ARG A 2 12.17 46.60 -0.86
C ARG A 2 13.29 46.05 0.01
N THR A 3 14.05 45.10 -0.51
CA THR A 3 15.22 44.55 0.18
C THR A 3 16.46 45.08 -0.52
N ASP A 4 17.26 45.85 0.21
CA ASP A 4 18.52 46.39 -0.28
C ASP A 4 19.64 45.38 0.05
N VAL A 5 20.38 44.93 -0.96
CA VAL A 5 21.53 44.02 -0.77
C VAL A 5 22.81 44.79 -1.05
N TYR A 6 23.78 44.70 -0.14
CA TYR A 6 25.07 45.38 -0.25
C TYR A 6 26.19 44.35 -0.36
N ASP A 7 27.08 44.53 -1.33
CA ASP A 7 28.27 43.70 -1.48
C ASP A 7 29.47 44.32 -0.73
N TYR A 8 30.36 43.45 -0.27
CA TYR A 8 31.59 43.82 0.41
C TYR A 8 32.78 43.20 -0.33
N THR A 9 33.69 44.03 -0.83
CA THR A 9 34.93 43.56 -1.45
C THR A 9 36.11 43.90 -0.55
N GLY A 10 36.84 42.88 -0.08
CA GLY A 10 37.97 43.08 0.83
C GLY A 10 37.59 43.71 2.18
N GLY A 11 36.33 43.59 2.61
CA GLY A 11 35.83 44.16 3.88
C GLY A 11 35.33 45.61 3.78
N ILE A 12 35.44 46.26 2.62
CA ILE A 12 34.86 47.58 2.38
C ILE A 12 33.46 47.39 1.79
N LYS A 13 32.47 48.05 2.40
CA LYS A 13 31.08 48.07 1.92
C LYS A 13 30.98 48.90 0.65
N ASP A 14 30.39 48.33 -0.41
CA ASP A 14 30.00 49.13 -1.56
C ASP A 14 28.75 49.96 -1.23
N ASN A 15 28.76 51.25 -1.56
CA ASN A 15 27.69 52.18 -1.21
C ASN A 15 26.51 52.15 -2.17
N THR A 16 26.59 51.42 -3.29
CA THR A 16 25.45 51.23 -4.20
C THR A 16 24.77 49.88 -3.94
N PRO A 17 23.58 49.85 -3.31
CA PRO A 17 22.86 48.61 -3.10
C PRO A 17 22.29 48.06 -4.42
N TYR A 18 22.30 46.73 -4.56
CA TYR A 18 21.57 46.04 -5.61
C TYR A 18 20.14 45.76 -5.15
N TYR A 19 19.18 45.97 -6.06
CA TYR A 19 17.77 45.68 -5.82
C TYR A 19 17.42 44.34 -6.44
N ILE A 20 17.16 43.33 -5.61
CA ILE A 20 16.69 42.02 -6.05
C ILE A 20 15.16 42.03 -5.95
N ASN A 21 14.48 42.14 -7.09
CA ASN A 21 13.02 42.35 -7.15
C ASN A 21 12.20 41.05 -7.24
N TYR A 22 12.85 39.88 -7.31
CA TYR A 22 12.18 38.59 -7.43
C TYR A 22 12.77 37.59 -6.43
N MET A 23 12.09 37.42 -5.30
CA MET A 23 12.31 36.27 -4.42
C MET A 23 11.30 35.19 -4.81
N TYR A 24 11.77 34.09 -5.39
CA TYR A 24 10.97 32.87 -5.53
C TYR A 24 11.12 32.06 -4.25
N TYR A 25 10.01 31.78 -3.56
CA TYR A 25 9.96 30.76 -2.52
C TYR A 25 9.28 29.52 -3.09
N GLU A 26 9.91 28.36 -2.97
CA GLU A 26 9.26 27.09 -3.26
C GLU A 26 8.65 26.56 -1.96
N TYR A 27 7.32 26.40 -1.95
CA TYR A 27 6.63 25.78 -0.82
C TYR A 27 6.67 24.26 -0.99
N TYR A 28 7.55 23.59 -0.25
CA TYR A 28 7.60 22.13 -0.22
C TYR A 28 6.44 21.61 0.64
N PHE A 29 5.34 21.18 0.02
CA PHE A 29 4.34 20.36 0.69
C PHE A 29 4.91 18.94 0.84
N ASN A 30 5.30 18.54 2.05
CA ASN A 30 5.65 17.16 2.33
C ASN A 30 4.38 16.28 2.33
N VAL A 31 4.08 15.61 1.21
CA VAL A 31 3.04 14.56 1.16
C VAL A 31 3.61 13.24 1.68
N GLY A 32 3.99 13.22 2.96
CA GLY A 32 4.39 11.98 3.62
C GLY A 32 3.18 11.06 3.77
N VAL A 33 3.20 9.89 3.13
CA VAL A 33 2.27 8.81 3.46
C VAL A 33 2.75 8.22 4.78
N ASN A 34 1.94 8.35 5.84
CA ASN A 34 2.22 7.61 7.06
C ASN A 34 2.08 6.12 6.74
N ASN A 35 3.19 5.37 6.86
CA ASN A 35 3.13 3.92 6.87
C ASN A 35 2.33 3.51 8.10
N VAL A 36 1.04 3.22 7.91
CA VAL A 36 0.26 2.51 8.92
C VAL A 36 0.99 1.17 9.11
N PRO A 37 1.39 0.80 10.35
CA PRO A 37 1.97 -0.51 10.58
C PRO A 37 1.02 -1.55 9.99
N GLN A 38 1.46 -2.21 8.93
CA GLN A 38 0.70 -3.27 8.30
C GLN A 38 0.76 -4.44 9.28
N VAL A 39 -0.12 -4.44 10.27
CA VAL A 39 -0.42 -5.63 11.05
C VAL A 39 -0.90 -6.61 10.00
N ASN A 40 -0.09 -7.61 9.66
CA ASN A 40 -0.42 -8.59 8.64
C ASN A 40 -1.54 -9.49 9.20
N VAL A 41 -2.77 -9.00 9.12
CA VAL A 41 -3.96 -9.71 9.61
C VAL A 41 -4.20 -10.97 8.79
N VAL A 42 -3.72 -10.99 7.54
CA VAL A 42 -3.83 -12.11 6.61
C VAL A 42 -2.47 -12.39 5.97
N SER A 43 -2.05 -13.65 6.01
CA SER A 43 -0.87 -14.16 5.31
C SER A 43 -1.28 -15.28 4.36
N VAL A 44 -0.74 -15.27 3.14
CA VAL A 44 -1.11 -16.22 2.08
C VAL A 44 0.14 -16.91 1.56
N TYR A 45 0.16 -18.24 1.57
CA TYR A 45 1.29 -19.03 1.07
C TYR A 45 0.83 -20.40 0.51
N PRO A 46 1.58 -20.99 -0.43
CA PRO A 46 2.66 -20.36 -1.18
C PRO A 46 2.10 -19.27 -2.13
N ASN A 47 2.94 -18.30 -2.48
CA ASN A 47 2.66 -17.34 -3.55
C ASN A 47 4.00 -17.10 -4.26
N PRO A 48 4.20 -17.59 -5.49
CA PRO A 48 3.21 -18.25 -6.37
C PRO A 48 2.71 -19.62 -5.90
N ALA A 49 1.52 -20.05 -6.34
CA ALA A 49 0.86 -21.31 -5.97
C ALA A 49 0.46 -22.16 -7.17
N SER A 50 0.45 -23.48 -7.03
CA SER A 50 0.09 -24.41 -8.13
C SER A 50 -1.16 -25.24 -7.89
N ASN A 51 -1.43 -25.66 -6.65
CA ASN A 51 -2.55 -26.57 -6.35
C ASN A 51 -3.40 -26.09 -5.17
N ASN A 52 -2.73 -25.75 -4.07
CA ASN A 52 -3.39 -25.31 -2.85
C ASN A 52 -2.74 -24.03 -2.35
N VAL A 53 -3.58 -23.20 -1.71
CA VAL A 53 -3.17 -21.99 -1.02
C VAL A 53 -3.64 -22.07 0.43
N TYR A 54 -2.74 -21.74 1.33
CA TYR A 54 -3.01 -21.60 2.75
C TYR A 54 -3.15 -20.12 3.09
N ILE A 55 -4.29 -19.80 3.70
CA ILE A 55 -4.61 -18.47 4.19
C ILE A 55 -4.57 -18.55 5.71
N VAL A 56 -3.65 -17.81 6.33
CA VAL A 56 -3.51 -17.68 7.78
C VAL A 56 -4.04 -16.33 8.19
N MET A 57 -4.91 -16.33 9.19
CA MET A 57 -5.63 -15.15 9.66
C MET A 57 -5.63 -15.15 11.19
N ASN A 58 -5.41 -13.99 11.80
CA ASN A 58 -5.45 -13.85 13.25
C ASN A 58 -6.87 -13.49 13.71
N ASP A 59 -7.36 -14.16 14.76
CA ASP A 59 -8.59 -13.82 15.48
C ASP A 59 -9.87 -13.63 14.62
N ILE A 60 -10.11 -14.52 13.64
CA ILE A 60 -11.40 -14.58 12.94
C ILE A 60 -12.39 -15.47 13.69
N GLN A 61 -13.52 -14.89 14.10
CA GLN A 61 -14.71 -15.65 14.50
C GLN A 61 -15.46 -16.20 13.28
N GLU A 62 -15.74 -15.33 12.31
CA GLU A 62 -16.46 -15.67 11.07
C GLU A 62 -16.03 -14.72 9.95
N GLY A 63 -15.75 -15.27 8.76
CA GLY A 63 -15.39 -14.48 7.59
C GLY A 63 -15.62 -15.21 6.27
N VAL A 64 -15.66 -14.44 5.20
CA VAL A 64 -15.77 -14.91 3.82
C VAL A 64 -14.49 -14.58 3.08
N ILE A 65 -13.90 -15.59 2.47
CA ILE A 65 -12.72 -15.48 1.62
C ILE A 65 -13.18 -15.61 0.17
N THR A 66 -12.87 -14.62 -0.66
CA THR A 66 -13.17 -14.64 -2.09
C THR A 66 -11.88 -14.55 -2.90
N LEU A 67 -11.83 -15.30 -4.00
CA LEU A 67 -10.76 -15.21 -4.99
C LEU A 67 -11.35 -14.65 -6.28
N THR A 68 -10.79 -13.53 -6.73
CA THR A 68 -11.28 -12.78 -7.89
C THR A 68 -10.19 -12.73 -8.96
N ASN A 69 -10.53 -13.02 -10.21
CA ASN A 69 -9.60 -12.88 -11.33
C ASN A 69 -9.41 -11.41 -11.73
N MET A 70 -8.46 -11.13 -12.63
CA MET A 70 -8.21 -9.74 -13.08
C MET A 70 -9.36 -9.12 -13.89
N ALA A 71 -10.32 -9.93 -14.36
CA ALA A 71 -11.55 -9.43 -14.98
C ALA A 71 -12.65 -9.08 -13.96
N GLY A 72 -12.39 -9.23 -12.66
CA GLY A 72 -13.34 -8.94 -11.59
C GLY A 72 -14.33 -10.08 -11.30
N GLN A 73 -14.17 -11.25 -11.91
CA GLN A 73 -15.04 -12.41 -11.65
C GLN A 73 -14.57 -13.18 -10.42
N VAL A 74 -15.50 -13.48 -9.52
CA VAL A 74 -15.24 -14.35 -8.36
C VAL A 74 -15.19 -15.80 -8.84
N VAL A 75 -14.02 -16.44 -8.70
CA VAL A 75 -13.76 -17.81 -9.16
C VAL A 75 -13.83 -18.84 -8.04
N ARG A 76 -13.68 -18.41 -6.78
CA ARG A 76 -13.82 -19.23 -5.57
C ARG A 76 -14.34 -18.40 -4.41
N THR A 77 -15.16 -19.01 -3.56
CA THR A 77 -15.65 -18.45 -2.31
C THR A 77 -15.60 -19.52 -1.23
N ILE A 78 -15.06 -19.19 -0.06
CA ILE A 78 -15.00 -20.08 1.10
C ILE A 78 -15.40 -19.30 2.36
N SER A 79 -16.25 -19.89 3.19
CA SER A 79 -16.53 -19.38 4.53
C SER A 79 -15.53 -19.97 5.53
N ALA A 80 -15.00 -19.11 6.41
CA ALA A 80 -14.09 -19.49 7.48
C ALA A 80 -14.75 -19.16 8.83
N VAL A 81 -14.92 -20.17 9.69
CA VAL A 81 -15.51 -20.01 11.04
C VAL A 81 -14.52 -20.57 12.07
N GLY A 82 -14.07 -19.74 13.01
CA GLY A 82 -13.14 -20.12 14.08
C GLY A 82 -11.77 -20.64 13.63
N ASN A 83 -11.47 -20.60 12.34
CA ASN A 83 -10.26 -21.17 11.75
C ASN A 83 -9.21 -20.09 11.51
N GLN A 84 -8.08 -20.21 12.21
CA GLN A 84 -6.90 -19.37 11.98
C GLN A 84 -6.15 -19.73 10.70
N LYS A 85 -6.43 -20.91 10.12
CA LYS A 85 -5.83 -21.38 8.87
C LYS A 85 -6.88 -22.05 7.99
N VAL A 86 -6.96 -21.62 6.73
CA VAL A 86 -7.86 -22.14 5.72
C VAL A 86 -7.06 -22.62 4.53
N SER A 87 -7.42 -23.78 3.97
CA SER A 87 -6.89 -24.28 2.71
C SER A 87 -7.89 -24.00 1.60
N LEU A 88 -7.41 -23.42 0.51
CA LEU A 88 -8.17 -23.18 -0.72
C LEU A 88 -7.57 -24.00 -1.86
N ASP A 89 -8.38 -24.86 -2.47
CA ASP A 89 -8.02 -25.58 -3.69
C ASP A 89 -8.20 -24.66 -4.91
N ILE A 90 -7.10 -24.46 -5.63
CA ILE A 90 -7.03 -23.64 -6.84
C ILE A 90 -6.89 -24.47 -8.12
N THR A 91 -7.03 -25.79 -8.02
CA THR A 91 -6.98 -26.70 -9.16
C THR A 91 -8.03 -26.33 -10.20
N GLY A 92 -7.62 -26.30 -11.47
CA GLY A 92 -8.47 -25.96 -12.61
C GLY A 92 -8.68 -24.46 -12.83
N LEU A 93 -8.07 -23.58 -12.02
CA LEU A 93 -7.98 -22.16 -12.32
C LEU A 93 -6.86 -21.90 -13.33
N ALA A 94 -7.06 -20.93 -14.22
CA ALA A 94 -6.03 -20.52 -15.17
C ALA A 94 -4.83 -19.89 -14.45
N THR A 95 -3.65 -20.03 -15.04
CA THR A 95 -2.44 -19.37 -14.56
C THR A 95 -2.58 -17.86 -14.68
N GLY A 96 -2.16 -17.11 -13.67
CA GLY A 96 -2.23 -15.65 -13.68
C GLY A 96 -2.33 -15.02 -12.29
N ASN A 97 -2.66 -13.73 -12.28
CA ASN A 97 -2.83 -12.96 -11.05
C ASN A 97 -4.28 -12.98 -10.59
N TYR A 98 -4.46 -13.03 -9.28
CA TYR A 98 -5.75 -13.05 -8.62
C TYR A 98 -5.70 -12.13 -7.38
N ILE A 99 -6.86 -11.61 -7.01
CA ILE A 99 -7.05 -10.86 -5.77
C ILE A 99 -7.77 -11.78 -4.79
N LEU A 100 -7.10 -12.11 -3.69
CA LEU A 100 -7.70 -12.77 -2.54
C LEU A 100 -8.21 -11.70 -1.58
N SER A 101 -9.50 -11.73 -1.28
CA SER A 101 -10.12 -10.82 -0.31
C SER A 101 -10.66 -11.60 0.88
N VAL A 102 -10.47 -11.05 2.08
CA VAL A 102 -11.02 -11.60 3.32
C VAL A 102 -11.90 -10.53 3.96
N GLN A 103 -13.17 -10.87 4.14
CA GLN A 103 -14.14 -10.06 4.86
C GLN A 103 -14.52 -10.77 6.15
N SER A 104 -14.33 -10.13 7.30
CA SER A 104 -14.70 -10.70 8.59
C SER A 104 -15.28 -9.63 9.49
N LYS A 105 -16.22 -10.02 10.35
CA LYS A 105 -16.88 -9.11 11.27
C LYS A 105 -15.89 -8.62 12.33
N GLY A 106 -15.60 -7.32 12.33
CA GLY A 106 -14.69 -6.69 13.28
C GLY A 106 -13.23 -6.61 12.83
N MET A 107 -12.90 -7.10 11.63
CA MET A 107 -11.62 -6.86 10.97
C MET A 107 -11.78 -5.89 9.81
N THR A 108 -10.70 -5.17 9.48
CA THR A 108 -10.63 -4.43 8.22
C THR A 108 -10.52 -5.40 7.06
N ASP A 109 -11.25 -5.13 5.97
CA ASP A 109 -11.15 -5.89 4.71
C ASP A 109 -9.69 -6.02 4.27
N ALA A 110 -9.19 -7.24 4.25
CA ALA A 110 -7.83 -7.54 3.83
C ALA A 110 -7.84 -8.01 2.38
N ARG A 111 -6.90 -7.49 1.57
CA ARG A 111 -6.70 -7.89 0.17
C ARG A 111 -5.26 -8.24 -0.08
N GLN A 112 -5.03 -9.38 -0.71
CA GLN A 112 -3.70 -9.87 -1.06
C GLN A 112 -3.67 -10.29 -2.53
N MET A 113 -2.64 -9.89 -3.26
CA MET A 113 -2.39 -10.40 -4.60
C MET A 113 -1.80 -11.81 -4.52
N LEU A 114 -2.38 -12.75 -5.26
CA LEU A 114 -1.95 -14.14 -5.36
C LEU A 114 -1.62 -14.46 -6.81
N THR A 115 -0.47 -15.10 -7.04
CA THR A 115 -0.05 -15.60 -8.35
C THR A 115 -0.29 -17.10 -8.43
N ILE A 116 -0.99 -17.56 -9.47
CA ILE A 116 -1.22 -18.97 -9.78
C ILE A 116 -0.36 -19.39 -10.97
N GLN A 117 0.33 -20.53 -10.85
CA GLN A 117 1.24 -21.12 -11.83
C GLN A 117 0.81 -22.51 -12.28
#